data_AF-A0A6P0STC9-F1
#
_entry.id   AF-A0A6P0STC9-F1
#
_cell.length_a   1.000
_cell.length_b   1.000
_cell.length_c   1.000
_cell.angle_alpha   90.00
_cell.angle_beta   90.00
_cell.angle_gamma   90.00
#
_symmetry.space_group_name_H-M   'P 1'
#
loop_
_entity.id
_entity.type
_entity.pdbx_description
1 polymer ?
#
loop_
_entity_poly.entity_id
_entity_poly.type
_entity_poly.pdbx_seq_one_letter_code
_entity_poly.pdbx_strand_id
1 'polypeptide(L)'
;MRNSNNKNPLVIGSLVVIFINLVIAIICWIIVQQSTGYDGLFYFFILSMIGIAQLVYVIPALIVLRLLGRWELIKGVIIGGLITGLLNLGAWFLMQSLA
;
A
#
# COMPACT_ATOMS: atom_id res chain seq x y z
N MET A 1 -18.41 -22.98 -24.02
CA MET A 1 -17.89 -21.59 -24.08
C MET A 1 -16.92 -21.37 -22.92
N ARG A 2 -15.61 -21.37 -23.19
CA ARG A 2 -14.54 -21.21 -22.19
C ARG A 2 -14.42 -19.72 -21.86
N ASN A 3 -15.07 -19.30 -20.78
CA ASN A 3 -15.07 -17.92 -20.31
C ASN A 3 -13.63 -17.51 -19.93
N SER A 4 -13.13 -16.40 -20.50
CA SER A 4 -11.73 -15.93 -20.39
C SER A 4 -11.39 -15.30 -19.03
N ASN A 5 -11.98 -15.79 -17.94
CA ASN A 5 -11.70 -15.33 -16.58
C ASN A 5 -10.46 -16.02 -15.98
N ASN A 6 -9.36 -16.04 -16.74
CA ASN A 6 -8.01 -16.27 -16.19
C ASN A 6 -7.63 -15.04 -15.36
N LYS A 7 -8.33 -14.81 -14.25
CA LYS A 7 -7.92 -13.79 -13.29
C LYS A 7 -6.70 -14.38 -12.60
N ASN A 8 -5.51 -13.99 -13.07
CA ASN A 8 -4.25 -14.41 -12.48
C ASN A 8 -4.29 -14.03 -10.98
N PRO A 9 -4.35 -15.00 -10.05
CA PRO A 9 -4.50 -14.73 -8.63
C PRO A 9 -3.37 -13.82 -8.12
N LEU A 10 -2.20 -13.92 -8.74
CA LEU A 10 -1.07 -13.05 -8.49
C LEU A 10 -1.36 -11.57 -8.81
N VAL A 11 -2.00 -11.28 -9.95
CA VAL A 11 -2.36 -9.91 -10.37
C VAL A 11 -3.46 -9.35 -9.47
N ILE A 12 -4.43 -10.19 -9.08
CA ILE A 12 -5.49 -9.76 -8.17
C ILE A 12 -4.91 -9.37 -6.80
N GLY A 13 -4.03 -10.22 -6.25
CA GLY A 13 -3.41 -9.96 -4.94
C GLY A 13 -2.60 -8.67 -4.93
N SER A 14 -1.83 -8.40 -5.99
CA SER A 14 -1.04 -7.17 -6.07
C SER A 14 -1.92 -5.94 -6.25
N LEU A 15 -2.93 -6.02 -7.13
CA LEU A 15 -3.81 -4.90 -7.45
C LEU A 15 -4.65 -4.47 -6.24
N VAL A 16 -5.10 -5.43 -5.41
CA VAL A 16 -5.82 -5.12 -4.17
C VAL A 16 -4.94 -4.36 -3.18
N VAL A 17 -3.68 -4.78 -2.99
CA VAL A 17 -2.75 -4.10 -2.06
C VAL A 17 -2.43 -2.69 -2.55
N ILE A 18 -2.18 -2.52 -3.85
CA ILE A 18 -1.93 -1.22 -4.46
C ILE A 18 -3.14 -0.32 -4.30
N PHE A 19 -4.34 -0.82 -4.56
CA PHE A 19 -5.58 -0.07 -4.43
C PHE A 19 -5.82 0.42 -2.99
N ILE A 20 -5.63 -0.47 -1.99
CA ILE A 20 -5.76 -0.09 -0.57
C ILE A 20 -4.75 1.01 -0.21
N ASN A 21 -3.49 0.86 -0.63
CA ASN A 21 -2.46 1.87 -0.34
C ASN A 21 -2.78 3.21 -1.01
N LEU A 22 -3.30 3.19 -2.24
CA LEU A 22 -3.71 4.38 -2.97
C LEU A 22 -4.87 5.11 -2.27
N VAL A 23 -5.88 4.36 -1.79
CA VAL A 23 -6.99 4.93 -1.02
C VAL A 23 -6.50 5.61 0.26
N ILE A 24 -5.60 4.95 1.00
CA ILE A 24 -4.99 5.51 2.22
C ILE A 24 -4.21 6.79 1.89
N ALA A 25 -3.42 6.78 0.82
CA ALA A 25 -2.66 7.94 0.38
C ALA A 25 -3.57 9.13 0.00
N ILE A 26 -4.68 8.89 -0.70
CA ILE A 26 -5.67 9.93 -1.05
C ILE A 26 -6.31 10.51 0.22
N ILE A 27 -6.70 9.66 1.17
CA ILE A 27 -7.27 10.13 2.44
C ILE A 27 -6.26 11.01 3.19
N CYS A 28 -5.00 10.57 3.29
CA CYS A 28 -3.94 11.35 3.91
C CYS A 28 -3.72 12.69 3.20
N TRP A 29 -3.73 12.70 1.87
CA TRP A 29 -3.62 13.92 1.07
C TRP A 29 -4.75 14.92 1.35
N ILE A 30 -6.00 14.45 1.45
CA ILE A 30 -7.15 15.31 1.77
C ILE A 30 -7.01 15.91 3.17
N ILE A 31 -6.59 15.11 4.16
CA ILE A 31 -6.37 15.57 5.55
C ILE A 31 -5.30 16.65 5.60
N VAL A 32 -4.20 16.44 4.87
CA VAL A 32 -3.10 17.40 4.77
C VAL A 32 -3.57 18.72 4.16
N GLN A 33 -4.34 18.68 3.06
CA GLN A 33 -4.80 19.89 2.37
C GLN A 33 -5.83 20.70 3.17
N GLN A 34 -6.62 20.05 4.03
CA GLN A 34 -7.56 20.76 4.91
C GLN A 34 -6.88 21.42 6.10
N SER A 35 -5.63 21.07 6.40
CA SER A 35 -4.96 21.56 7.58
C SER A 35 -4.07 22.75 7.28
N THR A 36 -4.64 23.93 7.44
CA THR A 36 -3.90 25.19 7.37
C THR A 36 -2.99 25.33 8.60
N GLY A 37 -1.69 25.14 8.43
CA GLY A 37 -0.68 25.52 9.45
C GLY A 37 0.21 24.41 10.02
N TYR A 38 0.35 23.26 9.36
CA TYR A 38 1.30 22.23 9.80
C TYR A 38 2.67 22.34 9.13
N ASP A 39 3.72 22.25 9.96
CA ASP A 39 5.14 22.24 9.56
C ASP A 39 5.54 20.93 8.86
N GLY A 40 6.70 20.94 8.17
CA GLY A 40 7.25 19.76 7.47
C GLY A 40 7.40 18.49 8.35
N LEU A 41 7.46 18.65 9.67
CA LEU A 41 7.50 17.56 10.65
C LEU A 41 6.18 16.76 10.68
N PHE A 42 5.03 17.42 10.52
CA PHE A 42 3.72 16.77 10.43
C PHE A 42 3.59 15.94 9.15
N TYR A 43 4.08 16.47 8.03
CA TYR A 43 4.12 15.76 6.75
C TYR A 43 4.98 14.49 6.85
N PHE A 44 6.13 14.59 7.50
CA PHE A 44 7.02 13.46 7.75
C PHE A 44 6.34 12.37 8.59
N PHE A 45 5.60 12.75 9.64
CA PHE A 45 4.82 11.81 10.45
C PHE A 45 3.72 11.12 9.64
N ILE A 46 2.95 11.85 8.83
CA ILE A 46 1.89 11.25 7.99
C ILE A 46 2.48 10.26 6.98
N LEU A 47 3.55 10.63 6.28
CA LEU A 47 4.22 9.74 5.31
C LEU A 47 4.76 8.47 5.99
N SER A 48 5.30 8.59 7.20
CA SER A 48 5.75 7.44 7.99
C SER A 48 4.59 6.52 8.39
N MET A 49 3.46 7.10 8.77
CA MET A 49 2.27 6.35 9.16
C MET A 49 1.64 5.59 7.99
N ILE A 50 1.74 6.09 6.75
CA ILE A 50 1.30 5.35 5.55
C ILE A 50 2.11 4.04 5.40
N GLY A 51 3.43 4.10 5.61
CA GLY A 51 4.28 2.90 5.58
C GLY A 51 3.93 1.89 6.68
N ILE A 52 3.63 2.36 7.90
CA ILE A 52 3.21 1.50 9.01
C ILE A 52 1.83 0.90 8.75
N ALA A 53 0.88 1.70 8.26
CA ALA A 53 -0.46 1.26 7.90
C ALA A 53 -0.42 0.11 6.89
N GLN A 54 0.53 0.14 5.95
CA GLN A 54 0.77 -0.97 5.01
C GLN A 54 0.95 -2.31 5.73
N LEU A 55 1.78 -2.36 6.77
CA LEU A 55 2.03 -3.59 7.52
C LEU A 55 0.79 -4.09 8.26
N VAL A 56 -0.03 -3.16 8.77
CA VAL A 56 -1.25 -3.47 9.54
C VAL A 56 -2.28 -4.21 8.71
N TYR A 57 -2.41 -3.95 7.40
CA TYR A 57 -3.34 -4.71 6.56
C TYR A 57 -2.66 -5.83 5.75
N VAL A 58 -1.39 -5.70 5.37
CA VAL A 58 -0.68 -6.72 4.58
C VAL A 58 -0.40 -7.97 5.43
N ILE A 59 0.05 -7.82 6.68
CA ILE A 59 0.41 -8.97 7.52
C ILE A 59 -0.83 -9.85 7.82
N PRO A 60 -1.97 -9.31 8.28
CA PRO A 60 -3.17 -10.12 8.47
C PRO A 60 -3.67 -10.75 7.17
N ALA A 61 -3.61 -10.03 6.04
CA ALA A 61 -3.98 -10.58 4.74
C ALA A 61 -3.12 -11.79 4.36
N LEU A 62 -1.81 -11.74 4.61
CA LEU A 62 -0.89 -12.86 4.38
C LEU A 62 -1.21 -14.05 5.30
N ILE A 63 -1.51 -13.80 6.58
CA ILE A 63 -1.91 -14.84 7.54
C ILE A 63 -3.20 -15.52 7.08
N VAL A 64 -4.24 -14.75 6.75
CA VAL A 64 -5.53 -15.28 6.27
C VAL A 64 -5.35 -16.08 4.97
N LEU A 65 -4.58 -15.58 4.01
CA LEU A 65 -4.31 -16.31 2.77
C LEU A 65 -3.53 -17.60 2.97
N ARG A 66 -2.61 -17.62 3.95
CA ARG A 66 -1.89 -18.83 4.36
C ARG A 66 -2.83 -19.86 4.98
N LEU A 67 -3.75 -19.43 5.84
CA LEU A 67 -4.77 -20.30 6.44
C LEU A 67 -5.72 -20.88 5.39
N LEU A 68 -6.02 -20.12 4.32
CA LEU A 68 -6.86 -20.56 3.20
C LEU A 68 -6.11 -21.41 2.17
N GLY A 69 -4.80 -21.66 2.33
CA GLY A 69 -3.98 -22.43 1.39
C GLY A 69 -3.80 -21.79 0.01
N ARG A 70 -4.09 -20.49 -0.15
CA ARG A 70 -4.06 -19.78 -1.44
C ARG A 70 -2.69 -19.17 -1.75
N TRP A 71 -1.69 -20.04 -1.92
CA TRP A 71 -0.27 -19.65 -2.12
C TRP A 71 -0.03 -18.71 -3.31
N GLU A 72 -0.84 -18.81 -4.36
CA GLU A 72 -0.71 -17.96 -5.55
C GLU A 72 -1.07 -16.49 -5.27
N LEU A 73 -2.05 -16.25 -4.40
CA LEU A 73 -2.43 -14.90 -3.98
C LEU A 73 -1.43 -14.29 -3.01
N ILE A 74 -0.81 -15.10 -2.15
CA ILE A 74 0.25 -14.64 -1.23
C ILE A 74 1.37 -13.97 -2.02
N LYS A 75 1.81 -14.59 -3.12
CA LYS A 75 2.83 -13.99 -4.01
C LYS A 75 2.37 -12.65 -4.58
N GLY A 76 1.11 -12.55 -4.98
CA GLY A 76 0.50 -11.30 -5.44
C GLY A 76 0.53 -10.21 -4.38
N VAL A 77 0.08 -10.52 -3.17
CA VAL A 77 0.06 -9.59 -2.03
C VAL A 77 1.47 -9.13 -1.66
N ILE A 78 2.46 -10.03 -1.68
CA ILE A 78 3.87 -9.67 -1.44
C ILE A 78 4.38 -8.72 -2.52
N ILE A 79 4.12 -9.00 -3.80
CA ILE A 79 4.55 -8.14 -4.91
C ILE A 79 3.87 -6.77 -4.80
N GLY A 80 2.56 -6.73 -4.53
CA GLY A 80 1.83 -5.49 -4.31
C GLY A 80 2.41 -4.68 -3.15
N GLY A 81 2.68 -5.34 -2.02
CA GLY A 81 3.28 -4.72 -0.85
C GLY A 81 4.70 -4.22 -1.08
N LEU A 82 5.48 -4.92 -1.90
CA LEU A 82 6.82 -4.49 -2.29
C LEU A 82 6.77 -3.22 -3.14
N ILE A 83 5.89 -3.18 -4.14
CA ILE A 83 5.70 -2.01 -5.01
C ILE A 83 5.29 -0.80 -4.17
N THR A 84 4.27 -0.95 -3.32
CA THR A 84 3.79 0.16 -2.47
C THR A 84 4.82 0.57 -1.43
N GLY A 85 5.59 -0.37 -0.89
CA GLY A 85 6.68 -0.09 0.03
C GLY A 85 7.81 0.69 -0.62
N LEU A 86 8.18 0.35 -1.86
CA LEU A 86 9.17 1.08 -2.66
C LEU A 86 8.68 2.48 -3.02
N LEU A 87 7.39 2.65 -3.34
CA LEU A 87 6.79 3.96 -3.57
C LEU A 87 6.83 4.84 -2.31
N ASN A 88 6.51 4.27 -1.14
CA ASN A 88 6.60 4.97 0.14
C ASN A 88 8.05 5.37 0.48
N LEU A 89 9.01 4.47 0.29
CA LEU A 89 10.44 4.74 0.45
C LEU A 89 10.92 5.83 -0.52
N GLY A 90 10.52 5.76 -1.79
CA GLY A 90 10.85 6.76 -2.79
C GLY A 90 10.29 8.14 -2.44
N ALA A 91 9.06 8.22 -1.93
CA ALA A 91 8.47 9.46 -1.46
C ALA A 91 9.23 10.05 -0.27
N TRP A 92 9.71 9.20 0.64
CA TRP A 92 10.59 9.59 1.75
C TRP A 92 11.91 10.20 1.26
N PHE A 93 12.61 9.52 0.34
CA PHE A 93 13.86 10.02 -0.25
C PHE A 93 13.68 11.35 -0.98
N LEU A 94 12.59 11.47 -1.77
CA LEU A 94 12.28 12.71 -2.47
C LEU A 94 12.03 13.85 -1.48
N MET A 95 11.26 13.62 -0.43
CA MET A 95 10.99 14.62 0.60
C MET A 95 12.28 15.07 1.31
N GLN A 96 13.19 14.15 1.63
CA GLN A 96 14.48 14.50 2.23
C GLN A 96 15.39 15.30 1.28
N SER A 97 15.29 15.09 -0.03
CA SER A 97 16.05 15.87 -1.02
C SER A 97 15.47 17.27 -1.30
N LEU A 98 14.20 17.50 -0.95
CA LEU A 98 13.47 18.75 -1.18
C LEU A 98 13.36 19.62 0.09
N ALA A 99 13.76 19.09 1.26
CA ALA A 99 13.78 19.77 2.55
C ALA A 99 15.17 20.37 2.85
#